data_AF-A0A060CDC7-F1
#
_entry.id   AF-A0A060CDC7-F1
#
_cell.length_a   1.000
_cell.length_b   1.000
_cell.length_c   1.000
_cell.angle_alpha   90.00
_cell.angle_beta   90.00
_cell.angle_gamma   90.00
#
_symmetry.space_group_name_H-M   'P 1'
#
loop_
_entity.id
_entity.type
_entity.pdbx_description
1 polymer ?
#
loop_
_entity_poly.entity_id
_entity_poly.type
_entity_poly.pdbx_seq_one_letter_code
_entity_poly.pdbx_strand_id
1 'polypeptide(L)'
;MDYQNGGTCHFNPVPDTWGKMLDILLFWAGKGIDGFRCDMAEMVPVEFWEWVIPQVKAVYPGLSFIGEIYNPSRYADYIYKGKFDYLYDKVGLYDTLRRVICGYDSATAITRSWQSLGGLEKRMLNFLENH
;
A
#
# COMPACT_ATOMS: atom_id res chain seq x y z
N MET A 1 3.19 -16.89 0.72
CA MET A 1 4.00 -17.10 -0.50
C MET A 1 5.30 -17.72 -0.08
N ASP A 2 5.66 -18.83 -0.72
CA ASP A 2 6.98 -19.41 -0.52
C ASP A 2 7.98 -18.68 -1.43
N TYR A 3 8.76 -17.76 -0.86
CA TYR A 3 9.80 -17.04 -1.60
C TYR A 3 11.01 -17.95 -1.94
N GLN A 4 11.13 -19.13 -1.31
CA GLN A 4 12.19 -20.10 -1.60
C GLN A 4 11.81 -21.09 -2.71
N ASN A 5 10.52 -21.28 -3.00
CA ASN A 5 10.02 -22.19 -4.05
C ASN A 5 9.21 -21.49 -5.16
N GLY A 6 9.65 -20.32 -5.61
CA GLY A 6 9.10 -19.70 -6.83
C GLY A 6 7.73 -19.03 -6.67
N GLY A 7 7.35 -18.61 -5.46
CA GLY A 7 6.15 -17.80 -5.23
C GLY A 7 4.85 -18.59 -5.20
N THR A 8 4.89 -19.91 -4.97
CA THR A 8 3.69 -20.74 -4.86
C THR A 8 2.78 -20.28 -3.72
N CYS A 9 1.50 -20.13 -4.07
CA CYS A 9 0.45 -19.58 -3.23
C CYS A 9 -0.34 -20.72 -2.57
N HIS A 10 0.12 -21.21 -1.41
CA HIS A 10 -0.62 -22.17 -0.58
C HIS A 10 -1.56 -21.44 0.38
N PHE A 11 -2.65 -20.86 -0.14
CA PHE A 11 -3.64 -20.13 0.68
C PHE A 11 -4.89 -20.95 1.00
N ASN A 12 -4.86 -22.26 0.73
CA ASN A 12 -5.98 -23.16 1.00
C ASN A 12 -5.47 -24.41 1.75
N PRO A 13 -5.93 -24.68 2.99
CA PRO A 13 -6.85 -23.85 3.78
C PRO A 13 -6.26 -22.47 4.12
N VAL A 14 -7.13 -21.50 4.42
CA VAL A 14 -6.69 -20.15 4.85
C VAL A 14 -5.74 -20.33 6.03
N PRO A 15 -4.51 -19.75 5.97
CA PRO A 15 -3.56 -19.90 7.06
C PRO A 15 -4.12 -19.34 8.37
N ASP A 16 -3.90 -20.05 9.48
CA ASP A 16 -4.30 -19.60 10.83
C ASP A 16 -3.75 -18.19 11.17
N THR A 17 -2.57 -17.86 10.65
CA THR A 17 -1.98 -16.53 10.76
C THR A 17 -2.89 -15.42 10.21
N TRP A 18 -3.65 -15.67 9.14
CA TRP A 18 -4.54 -14.66 8.55
C TRP A 18 -5.69 -14.33 9.50
N GLY A 19 -6.26 -15.34 10.16
CA GLY A 19 -7.29 -15.16 11.18
C GLY A 19 -6.78 -14.34 12.36
N LYS A 20 -5.60 -14.70 12.90
CA LYS A 20 -4.97 -13.95 13.99
C LYS A 20 -4.69 -12.48 13.63
N MET A 21 -4.24 -12.23 12.39
CA MET A 21 -4.00 -10.85 11.92
C MET A 21 -5.30 -10.07 11.78
N LEU A 22 -6.39 -10.70 11.31
CA LEU A 22 -7.71 -10.09 11.28
C LEU A 22 -8.19 -9.71 12.68
N ASP A 23 -8.04 -10.60 13.67
CA ASP A 23 -8.42 -10.34 15.05
C ASP A 23 -7.65 -9.14 15.63
N ILE A 24 -6.35 -9.02 15.34
CA ILE A 24 -5.52 -7.87 15.75
C ILE A 24 -6.04 -6.58 15.09
N LEU A 25 -6.33 -6.59 13.80
CA LEU A 25 -6.86 -5.42 13.09
C LEU A 25 -8.23 -5.00 13.65
N LEU A 26 -9.13 -5.95 13.90
CA LEU A 26 -10.44 -5.67 14.49
C LEU A 26 -10.33 -5.16 15.94
N PHE A 27 -9.39 -5.68 16.72
CA PHE A 27 -9.13 -5.21 18.07
C PHE A 27 -8.73 -3.73 18.08
N TRP A 28 -7.78 -3.34 17.22
CA TRP A 28 -7.33 -1.95 17.13
C TRP A 28 -8.38 -1.03 16.52
N ALA A 29 -9.11 -1.51 15.51
CA ALA A 29 -10.25 -0.80 14.96
C ALA A 29 -11.31 -0.49 16.04
N GLY A 30 -11.59 -1.45 16.93
CA GLY A 30 -12.50 -1.26 18.06
C GLY A 30 -12.02 -0.27 19.12
N LYS A 31 -10.78 0.23 19.03
CA LYS A 31 -10.28 1.33 19.88
C LYS A 31 -10.60 2.72 19.33
N GLY A 32 -11.23 2.82 18.16
CA GLY A 32 -11.63 4.10 17.56
C GLY A 32 -10.53 4.82 16.80
N ILE A 33 -9.62 4.07 16.16
CA ILE A 33 -8.67 4.64 15.19
C ILE A 33 -9.37 4.92 13.85
N ASP A 34 -8.80 5.82 13.04
CA ASP A 34 -9.36 6.19 11.72
C ASP A 34 -8.71 5.45 10.53
N GLY A 35 -7.61 4.73 10.77
CA GLY A 35 -6.96 3.99 9.71
C GLY A 35 -5.68 3.26 10.12
N PHE A 36 -5.16 2.47 9.17
CA PHE A 36 -3.93 1.71 9.30
C PHE A 36 -2.91 2.14 8.24
N ARG A 37 -1.68 2.41 8.68
CA ARG A 37 -0.51 2.44 7.80
C ARG A 37 0.16 1.08 7.86
N CYS A 38 0.11 0.34 6.76
CA CYS A 38 0.67 -0.99 6.63
C CYS A 38 2.13 -0.88 6.15
N ASP A 39 3.05 -1.19 7.05
CA ASP A 39 4.49 -1.26 6.77
C ASP A 39 4.82 -2.40 5.82
N MET A 40 5.78 -2.19 4.90
CA MET A 40 6.29 -3.23 3.99
C MET A 40 5.17 -4.06 3.33
N ALA A 41 4.07 -3.42 2.93
CA ALA A 41 2.87 -4.11 2.44
C ALA A 41 3.16 -4.97 1.19
N GLU A 42 4.24 -4.67 0.46
CA GLU A 42 4.70 -5.44 -0.70
C GLU A 42 5.29 -6.81 -0.37
N MET A 43 5.79 -6.99 0.85
CA MET A 43 6.34 -8.25 1.36
C MET A 43 5.24 -9.23 1.80
N VAL A 44 4.00 -8.72 1.92
CA VAL A 44 2.82 -9.50 2.23
C VAL A 44 2.07 -9.79 0.92
N PRO A 45 1.60 -11.03 0.70
CA PRO A 45 0.85 -11.37 -0.51
C PRO A 45 -0.36 -10.46 -0.70
N VAL A 46 -0.62 -10.03 -1.94
CA VAL A 46 -1.77 -9.16 -2.26
C VAL A 46 -3.09 -9.85 -1.93
N GLU A 47 -3.13 -11.19 -2.02
CA GLU A 47 -4.28 -12.02 -1.68
C GLU A 47 -4.68 -11.91 -0.20
N PHE A 48 -3.71 -11.71 0.69
CA PHE A 48 -4.02 -11.46 2.10
C PHE A 48 -4.77 -10.15 2.27
N TRP A 49 -4.30 -9.09 1.61
CA TRP A 49 -4.92 -7.77 1.67
C TRP A 49 -6.32 -7.77 1.06
N GLU A 50 -6.47 -8.41 -0.10
CA GLU A 50 -7.76 -8.65 -0.76
C GLU A 50 -8.75 -9.36 0.17
N TRP A 51 -8.28 -10.30 0.98
CA TRP A 51 -9.11 -11.04 1.93
C TRP A 51 -9.42 -10.21 3.19
N VAL A 52 -8.42 -9.56 3.81
CA VAL A 52 -8.56 -8.97 5.15
C VAL A 52 -9.21 -7.59 5.16
N ILE A 53 -8.89 -6.72 4.19
CA ILE A 53 -9.36 -5.33 4.19
C ILE A 53 -10.89 -5.23 4.07
N PRO A 54 -11.56 -5.97 3.16
CA PRO A 54 -13.02 -5.96 3.10
C PRO A 54 -13.69 -6.42 4.40
N GLN A 55 -13.10 -7.40 5.10
CA GLN A 55 -13.66 -7.90 6.37
C GLN A 55 -13.56 -6.86 7.48
N VAL A 56 -12.42 -6.16 7.60
CA VAL A 56 -12.28 -5.07 8.56
C VAL A 56 -13.24 -3.93 8.23
N LYS A 57 -13.34 -3.53 6.95
CA LYS A 57 -14.26 -2.47 6.50
C LYS A 57 -15.74 -2.83 6.63
N ALA A 58 -16.09 -4.12 6.60
CA ALA A 58 -17.46 -4.56 6.84
C ALA A 58 -17.93 -4.23 8.27
N VAL A 59 -17.00 -4.25 9.25
CA VAL A 59 -17.28 -3.87 10.64
C VAL A 59 -17.06 -2.37 10.86
N TYR A 60 -16.03 -1.80 10.23
CA TYR A 60 -15.63 -0.40 10.40
C TYR A 60 -15.44 0.28 9.04
N PRO A 61 -16.54 0.71 8.38
CA PRO A 61 -16.50 1.21 7.00
C PRO A 61 -15.75 2.53 6.82
N GLY A 62 -15.54 3.28 7.90
CA GLY A 62 -14.80 4.55 7.90
C GLY A 62 -13.27 4.39 7.92
N LEU A 63 -12.74 3.18 8.14
CA LEU A 63 -11.30 2.97 8.23
C LEU A 63 -10.60 3.12 6.89
N SER A 64 -9.53 3.92 6.90
CA SER A 64 -8.63 4.07 5.75
C SER A 64 -7.43 3.15 5.86
N PHE A 65 -7.07 2.47 4.78
CA PHE A 65 -5.87 1.65 4.68
C PHE A 65 -4.85 2.30 3.76
N ILE A 66 -3.64 2.48 4.27
CA ILE A 66 -2.51 3.08 3.58
C ILE A 66 -1.38 2.06 3.48
N GLY A 67 -1.00 1.67 2.27
CA GLY A 67 0.07 0.69 2.04
C GLY A 67 1.41 1.33 1.69
N GLU A 68 2.50 0.85 2.29
CA GLU A 68 3.85 1.15 1.80
C GLU A 68 4.29 0.14 0.75
N ILE A 69 4.44 0.59 -0.49
CA ILE A 69 4.86 -0.22 -1.65
C ILE A 69 6.01 0.50 -2.35
N TYR A 70 7.10 -0.23 -2.62
CA TYR A 70 8.30 0.32 -3.25
C TYR A 70 8.34 0.07 -4.75
N ASN A 71 7.55 -0.87 -5.27
CA ASN A 71 7.47 -1.15 -6.70
C ASN A 71 6.27 -0.46 -7.39
N PRO A 72 6.49 0.60 -8.20
CA PRO A 72 5.40 1.32 -8.87
C PRO A 72 4.55 0.46 -9.81
N SER A 73 5.13 -0.58 -10.43
CA SER A 73 4.37 -1.44 -11.35
C SER A 73 3.28 -2.25 -10.65
N ARG A 74 3.36 -2.39 -9.32
CA ARG A 74 2.38 -3.11 -8.50
C ARG A 74 1.34 -2.19 -7.85
N TYR A 75 1.44 -0.86 -7.99
CA TYR A 75 0.52 0.07 -7.33
C TYR A 75 -0.94 -0.19 -7.69
N ALA A 76 -1.23 -0.49 -8.96
CA ALA A 76 -2.57 -0.83 -9.41
C ALA A 76 -3.10 -2.09 -8.71
N ASP A 77 -2.26 -3.13 -8.57
CA ASP A 77 -2.66 -4.39 -7.91
C ASP A 77 -3.03 -4.15 -6.44
N TYR A 78 -2.23 -3.39 -5.70
CA TYR A 78 -2.50 -3.13 -4.29
C TYR A 78 -3.73 -2.23 -4.07
N ILE A 79 -3.97 -1.25 -4.95
CA ILE A 79 -5.20 -0.44 -4.90
C ILE A 79 -6.42 -1.28 -5.26
N TYR A 80 -6.42 -1.96 -6.42
CA TYR A 80 -7.64 -2.55 -6.97
C TYR A 80 -7.91 -3.97 -6.45
N LYS A 81 -6.88 -4.81 -6.33
CA LYS A 81 -6.98 -6.17 -5.78
C LYS A 81 -6.84 -6.14 -4.26
N GLY A 82 -5.78 -5.50 -3.76
CA GLY A 82 -5.52 -5.37 -2.32
C GLY A 82 -6.52 -4.50 -1.56
N LYS A 83 -7.33 -3.67 -2.24
CA LYS A 83 -8.38 -2.80 -1.65
C LYS A 83 -7.84 -1.68 -0.74
N PHE A 84 -6.57 -1.32 -0.88
CA PHE A 84 -6.00 -0.14 -0.21
C PHE A 84 -6.66 1.15 -0.71
N ASP A 85 -6.86 2.11 0.19
CA ASP A 85 -7.39 3.42 -0.16
C ASP A 85 -6.29 4.33 -0.72
N TYR A 86 -5.11 4.27 -0.10
CA TYR A 86 -3.95 5.06 -0.47
C TYR A 86 -2.66 4.23 -0.45
N LEU A 87 -1.66 4.64 -1.22
CA LEU A 87 -0.30 4.08 -1.16
C LEU A 87 0.74 5.20 -0.98
N TYR A 88 1.90 4.87 -0.44
CA TYR A 88 3.06 5.77 -0.40
C TYR A 88 3.70 5.88 -1.79
N ASP A 89 3.88 7.11 -2.29
CA ASP A 89 4.66 7.37 -3.52
C ASP A 89 6.11 7.74 -3.17
N LYS A 90 6.91 6.72 -2.85
CA LYS A 90 8.33 6.90 -2.53
C LYS A 90 9.25 6.93 -3.76
N VAL A 91 8.94 6.16 -4.80
CA VAL A 91 9.86 5.97 -5.93
C VAL A 91 9.53 6.89 -7.11
N GLY A 92 8.28 7.35 -7.24
CA GLY A 92 7.90 8.29 -8.29
C GLY A 92 8.21 9.73 -7.90
N LEU A 93 7.29 10.33 -7.14
CA LEU A 93 7.34 11.76 -6.87
C LEU A 93 8.48 12.15 -5.93
N TYR A 94 8.75 11.38 -4.87
CA TYR A 94 9.80 11.71 -3.90
C TYR A 94 11.20 11.75 -4.54
N ASP A 95 11.59 10.74 -5.32
CA ASP A 95 12.89 10.73 -6.01
C ASP A 95 13.00 11.87 -7.03
N THR A 96 11.89 12.19 -7.71
CA THR A 96 11.80 13.32 -8.63
C THR A 96 11.99 14.66 -7.90
N LEU A 97 11.31 14.86 -6.76
CA LEU A 97 11.42 16.07 -5.95
C LEU A 97 12.85 16.24 -5.42
N ARG A 98 13.46 15.17 -4.91
CA ARG A 98 14.85 15.19 -4.44
C ARG A 98 15.81 15.62 -5.55
N ARG A 99 15.67 15.07 -6.76
CA ARG A 99 16.50 15.46 -7.90
C ARG A 99 16.33 16.93 -8.28
N VAL A 100 15.10 17.45 -8.27
CA VAL A 100 14.83 18.87 -8.56
C VAL A 100 15.43 19.77 -7.49
N ILE A 101 15.23 19.47 -6.20
CA ILE A 101 15.76 20.28 -5.08
C ILE A 101 17.29 20.32 -5.09
N CYS A 102 17.95 19.21 -5.43
CA CYS A 102 19.40 19.16 -5.53
C CYS A 102 19.96 19.72 -6.86
N GLY A 103 19.11 20.25 -7.75
CA GLY A 103 19.53 20.84 -9.03
C GLY A 103 19.90 19.83 -10.12
N TYR A 104 19.57 18.54 -9.93
CA TYR A 104 19.81 17.46 -10.90
C TYR A 104 18.70 17.30 -11.94
N ASP A 105 17.57 18.00 -11.80
CA ASP A 105 16.49 18.02 -12.79
C ASP A 105 15.69 19.33 -12.77
N SER A 106 14.92 19.57 -13.82
CA SER A 106 13.98 20.68 -13.94
C SER A 106 12.67 20.38 -13.18
N ALA A 107 12.01 21.42 -12.66
CA ALA A 107 10.67 21.32 -12.09
C ALA A 107 9.62 20.71 -13.04
N THR A 108 9.87 20.72 -14.36
CA THR A 108 9.00 20.03 -15.34
C THR A 108 8.96 18.50 -15.16
N ALA A 109 9.98 17.90 -14.53
CA ALA A 109 10.02 16.48 -14.20
C ALA A 109 8.90 16.09 -13.20
N ILE A 110 8.50 17.00 -12.31
CA ILE A 110 7.43 16.79 -11.33
C ILE A 110 6.11 16.49 -12.04
N THR A 111 5.76 17.30 -13.04
CA THR A 111 4.53 17.11 -13.83
C THR A 111 4.54 15.78 -14.58
N ARG A 112 5.70 15.37 -15.12
CA ARG A 112 5.84 14.09 -15.82
C ARG A 112 5.70 12.89 -14.86
N SER A 113 6.33 12.96 -13.69
CA SER A 113 6.20 11.93 -12.66
C SER A 113 4.75 11.79 -12.21
N TRP A 114 4.07 12.91 -11.97
CA TRP A 114 2.65 12.93 -11.60
C TRP A 114 1.77 12.28 -12.68
N GLN A 115 1.96 12.63 -13.95
CA GLN A 115 1.21 12.06 -15.08
C GLN A 115 1.51 10.57 -15.33
N SER A 116 2.67 10.07 -14.90
CA SER A 116 3.06 8.67 -15.11
C SER A 116 2.28 7.67 -14.25
N LEU A 117 1.60 8.14 -13.20
CA LEU A 117 0.79 7.33 -12.28
C LEU A 117 -0.55 6.88 -12.90
N GLY A 118 -0.90 7.37 -14.09
CA GLY A 118 -1.98 6.83 -14.91
C GLY A 118 -3.36 6.84 -14.23
N GLY A 119 -3.68 7.87 -13.44
CA GLY A 119 -4.96 8.02 -12.73
C GLY A 119 -4.93 7.60 -11.25
N LEU A 120 -3.79 7.12 -10.74
CA LEU A 120 -3.62 6.77 -9.31
C LEU A 120 -3.23 7.97 -8.44
N GLU A 121 -3.04 9.15 -9.02
CA GLU A 121 -2.39 10.30 -8.36
C GLU A 121 -3.10 10.73 -7.08
N LYS A 122 -4.45 10.72 -7.09
CA LYS A 122 -5.27 11.11 -5.93
C LYS A 122 -5.25 10.08 -4.80
N ARG A 123 -4.74 8.89 -5.06
CA ARG A 123 -4.58 7.81 -4.07
C ARG A 123 -3.14 7.68 -3.59
N MET A 124 -2.23 8.55 -4.05
CA MET A 124 -0.85 8.55 -3.60
C MET A 124 -0.64 9.56 -2.48
N LEU A 125 -0.02 9.10 -1.40
CA LEU A 125 0.49 9.96 -0.33
C LEU A 125 1.89 10.44 -0.69
N ASN A 126 1.99 11.75 -0.88
CA ASN A 126 3.20 12.46 -1.25
C ASN A 126 3.87 13.03 0.00
N PHE A 127 5.18 12.91 0.09
CA PHE A 127 5.97 13.40 1.22
C PHE A 127 7.37 13.84 0.73
N LEU A 128 8.04 14.68 1.52
CA LEU A 128 9.40 15.16 1.22
C LEU A 128 10.47 14.40 1.99
N GLU A 129 10.16 13.91 3.19
CA GLU A 129 11.01 13.07 4.04
C GLU A 129 10.10 12.13 4.84
N ASN A 130 10.64 10.98 5.26
CA ASN A 130 10.00 10.06 6.20
C ASN A 130 11.03 9.70 7.30
N HIS A 131 10.55 9.13 8.41
CA HIS A 131 11.32 8.76 9.61
C HIS A 131 12.56 7.90 9.36
#